data_AF-A0A846QY64-F1
#
_entry.id   AF-A0A846QY64-F1
#
_cell.length_a   1.000
_cell.length_b   1.000
_cell.length_c   1.000
_cell.angle_alpha   90.00
_cell.angle_beta   90.00
_cell.angle_gamma   90.00
#
_symmetry.space_group_name_H-M   'P 1'
#
loop_
_entity.id
_entity.type
_entity.pdbx_description
1 polymer ?
#
loop_
_entity_poly.entity_id
_entity_poly.type
_entity_poly.pdbx_seq_one_letter_code
_entity_poly.pdbx_strand_id
1 'polypeptide(L)'
;MKIQITLALLVLSIFSFGQTTTFEDWKKESETNKRLLPKYGMIEKSKEEKEFDKEFINNIMMEFDTKLSASNHMVDLGFKYLYRGDLKTAMSRFNQAYLLDNKNSNIYWGYGAIYMAFGQYEESRNQYTTGLEIDSNNDNILIDYGTTYLGEFYNYIQTDSKKAHSKLEDAIEKLTSAYQANPKNPNASYKLSICYLNKKNCQEAKRFLGISDRLGNGNITESYRNELSQKCASQTNNCSSVKVGSFKTVDDWSGETLITRTKKYQIEENKEHGYKLKLKVTWIDDCTYQLKPIKDLLNSSSSELPKMILTCKIIEIIEDGYIQVSTTNSDPTEIVTKVIVL
;
A
#
# COMPACT_ATOMS: atom_id res chain seq x y z
N MET A 1 -41.36 -58.50 32.83
CA MET A 1 -40.20 -58.75 31.96
C MET A 1 -39.65 -57.41 31.48
N LYS A 2 -38.39 -57.13 31.85
CA LYS A 2 -37.44 -56.10 31.37
C LYS A 2 -37.74 -54.59 31.56
N ILE A 3 -36.99 -54.05 32.52
CA ILE A 3 -36.45 -52.69 32.66
C ILE A 3 -35.85 -52.19 31.33
N GLN A 4 -36.03 -50.90 31.02
CA GLN A 4 -34.93 -50.08 30.49
C GLN A 4 -35.16 -48.58 30.78
N ILE A 5 -34.43 -48.13 31.81
CA ILE A 5 -34.11 -46.74 32.09
C ILE A 5 -33.33 -46.21 30.88
N THR A 6 -33.82 -45.16 30.22
CA THR A 6 -32.99 -44.42 29.26
C THR A 6 -32.81 -43.00 29.77
N LEU A 7 -31.55 -42.74 30.10
CA LEU A 7 -30.96 -41.56 30.67
C LEU A 7 -31.14 -40.36 29.71
N ALA A 8 -31.85 -39.31 30.14
CA ALA A 8 -31.84 -38.03 29.46
C ALA A 8 -30.50 -37.33 29.73
N LEU A 9 -29.51 -37.57 28.87
CA LEU A 9 -28.23 -36.87 28.88
C LEU A 9 -28.43 -35.43 28.37
N LEU A 10 -28.50 -34.52 29.33
CA LEU A 10 -28.46 -33.07 29.14
C LEU A 10 -27.05 -32.69 28.65
N VAL A 11 -26.83 -32.66 27.34
CA VAL A 11 -25.62 -32.07 26.75
C VAL A 11 -25.79 -30.56 26.73
N LEU A 12 -25.54 -29.92 27.88
CA LEU A 12 -25.18 -28.51 27.93
C LEU A 12 -23.78 -28.38 27.34
N SER A 13 -23.70 -28.26 26.01
CA SER A 13 -22.49 -27.77 25.35
C SER A 13 -22.30 -26.31 25.75
N ILE A 14 -21.50 -26.09 26.80
CA ILE A 14 -20.95 -24.78 27.15
C ILE A 14 -20.02 -24.40 26.00
N PHE A 15 -20.55 -23.75 24.97
CA PHE A 15 -19.75 -22.89 24.12
C PHE A 15 -19.32 -21.72 24.98
N SER A 16 -18.15 -21.83 25.60
CA SER A 16 -17.44 -20.67 26.12
C SER A 16 -16.98 -19.85 24.91
N PHE A 17 -17.89 -19.03 24.38
CA PHE A 17 -17.47 -17.85 23.64
C PHE A 17 -16.68 -17.00 24.63
N GLY A 18 -15.36 -17.12 24.63
CA GLY A 18 -14.51 -16.11 25.25
C GLY A 18 -14.90 -14.78 24.62
N GLN A 19 -15.55 -13.91 25.38
CA GLN A 19 -15.95 -12.60 24.89
C GLN A 19 -14.69 -11.86 24.47
N THR A 20 -14.56 -11.60 23.17
CA THR A 20 -13.51 -10.70 22.65
C THR A 20 -13.76 -9.33 23.29
N THR A 21 -12.83 -8.84 24.11
CA THR A 21 -12.93 -7.54 24.77
C THR A 21 -13.14 -6.46 23.71
N THR A 22 -14.24 -5.69 23.79
CA THR A 22 -14.47 -4.57 22.89
C THR A 22 -13.65 -3.36 23.32
N PHE A 23 -13.51 -2.36 22.45
CA PHE A 23 -12.85 -1.11 22.86
C PHE A 23 -13.62 -0.35 23.94
N GLU A 24 -14.96 -0.49 23.97
CA GLU A 24 -15.78 0.12 25.01
C GLU A 24 -15.55 -0.54 26.37
N ASP A 25 -15.45 -1.87 26.40
CA ASP A 25 -15.07 -2.61 27.61
C ASP A 25 -13.66 -2.21 28.08
N TRP A 26 -12.72 -2.05 27.14
CA TRP A 26 -11.37 -1.57 27.43
C TRP A 26 -11.37 -0.19 28.07
N LYS A 27 -12.13 0.76 27.49
CA LYS A 27 -12.28 2.12 28.02
C LYS A 27 -12.81 2.07 29.45
N LYS A 28 -13.93 1.38 29.67
CA LYS A 28 -14.56 1.24 30.99
C LYS A 28 -13.61 0.64 32.02
N GLU A 29 -12.88 -0.42 31.68
CA GLU A 29 -11.92 -1.03 32.61
C GLU A 29 -10.73 -0.12 32.89
N SER A 30 -10.25 0.61 31.88
CA SER A 30 -9.11 1.51 32.01
C SER A 30 -9.36 2.70 32.95
N GLU A 31 -10.62 3.05 33.22
CA GLU A 31 -10.99 4.07 34.22
C GLU A 31 -10.52 3.73 35.63
N THR A 32 -10.47 2.43 35.96
CA THR A 32 -10.04 1.94 37.29
C THR A 32 -8.74 1.15 37.24
N ASN A 33 -8.28 0.77 36.05
CA ASN A 33 -7.04 0.04 35.83
C ASN A 33 -6.09 0.79 34.89
N LYS A 34 -5.30 1.70 35.47
CA LYS A 34 -4.33 2.51 34.71
C LYS A 34 -3.27 1.71 33.96
N ARG A 35 -3.06 0.42 34.27
CA ARG A 35 -2.14 -0.46 33.52
C ARG A 35 -2.58 -0.71 32.08
N LEU A 36 -3.86 -0.43 31.77
CA LEU A 36 -4.44 -0.51 30.43
C LEU A 36 -4.29 0.80 29.63
N LEU A 37 -3.77 1.85 30.25
CA LEU A 37 -3.50 3.12 29.57
C LEU A 37 -2.02 3.20 29.17
N PRO A 38 -1.70 3.71 27.97
CA PRO A 38 -0.33 4.03 27.61
C PRO A 38 0.34 4.90 28.68
N LYS A 39 1.59 4.57 29.04
CA LYS A 39 2.38 5.27 30.07
C LYS A 39 1.65 5.32 31.42
N TYR A 40 0.87 4.29 31.74
CA TYR A 40 -0.02 4.25 32.93
C TYR A 40 -0.99 5.43 33.03
N GLY A 41 -1.37 6.01 31.88
CA GLY A 41 -2.22 7.21 31.81
C GLY A 41 -1.56 8.48 32.33
N MET A 42 -0.24 8.48 32.57
CA MET A 42 0.49 9.57 33.23
C MET A 42 -0.07 9.91 34.63
N ILE A 43 -0.82 8.98 35.24
CA ILE A 43 -1.40 9.14 36.57
C ILE A 43 -0.30 8.95 37.61
N GLU A 44 -0.30 9.80 38.65
CA GLU A 44 0.67 9.67 39.73
C GLU A 44 0.59 8.27 40.37
N LYS A 45 1.77 7.66 40.57
CA LYS A 45 1.91 6.36 41.20
C LYS A 45 2.01 6.50 42.72
N SER A 46 1.38 5.57 43.44
CA SER A 46 1.49 5.44 44.90
C SER A 46 2.92 5.11 45.31
N LYS A 47 3.21 5.18 46.61
CA LYS A 47 4.54 4.80 47.14
C LYS A 47 4.83 3.33 46.89
N GLU A 48 3.83 2.48 47.08
CA GLU A 48 3.89 1.04 46.87
C GLU A 48 4.14 0.71 45.39
N GLU A 49 3.47 1.39 44.48
CA GLU A 49 3.70 1.23 43.03
C GLU A 49 5.09 1.67 42.61
N LYS A 50 5.58 2.79 43.14
CA LYS A 50 6.94 3.27 42.89
C LYS A 50 7.99 2.29 43.41
N GLU A 51 7.72 1.60 44.52
CA GLU A 51 8.63 0.58 45.05
C GLU A 51 8.61 -0.69 44.20
N PHE A 52 7.42 -1.14 43.78
CA PHE A 52 7.28 -2.25 42.84
C PHE A 52 7.98 -1.97 41.50
N ASP A 53 7.87 -0.74 40.97
CA ASP A 53 8.58 -0.33 39.76
C ASP A 53 10.10 -0.44 39.94
N LYS A 54 10.65 -0.01 41.08
CA LYS A 54 12.09 -0.12 41.37
C LYS A 54 12.52 -1.58 41.46
N GLU A 55 11.77 -2.43 42.15
CA GLU A 55 12.06 -3.86 42.25
C GLU A 55 12.05 -4.51 40.87
N PHE A 56 11.02 -4.23 40.06
CA PHE A 56 10.94 -4.71 38.68
C PHE A 56 12.15 -4.28 37.86
N ILE A 57 12.51 -2.99 37.89
CA ILE A 57 13.66 -2.45 37.15
C ILE A 57 14.95 -3.13 37.62
N ASN A 58 15.18 -3.22 38.93
CA ASN A 58 16.39 -3.86 39.47
C ASN A 58 16.49 -5.32 39.01
N ASN A 59 15.38 -6.05 39.06
CA ASN A 59 15.36 -7.46 38.69
C ASN A 59 15.66 -7.67 37.21
N ILE A 60 14.97 -6.95 36.32
CA ILE A 60 15.21 -7.13 34.88
C ILE A 60 16.60 -6.64 34.46
N MET A 61 17.13 -5.59 35.11
CA MET A 61 18.47 -5.09 34.81
C MET A 61 19.60 -6.04 35.26
N MET A 62 19.31 -7.12 36.01
CA MET A 62 20.28 -8.20 36.24
C MET A 62 20.53 -9.04 34.99
N GLU A 63 19.60 -9.05 34.03
CA GLU A 63 19.66 -9.89 32.81
C GLU A 63 20.08 -9.10 31.56
N PHE A 64 20.06 -7.77 31.61
CA PHE A 64 20.29 -6.90 30.46
C PHE A 64 21.31 -5.79 30.75
N ASP A 65 22.24 -5.59 29.81
CA ASP A 65 23.32 -4.61 29.95
C ASP A 65 22.83 -3.15 29.92
N THR A 66 21.74 -2.88 29.21
CA THR A 66 21.21 -1.52 29.03
C THR A 66 19.70 -1.45 29.24
N LYS A 67 19.24 -0.27 29.68
CA LYS A 67 17.80 0.04 29.77
C LYS A 67 17.08 -0.13 28.43
N LEU A 68 17.75 0.25 27.33
CA LEU A 68 17.22 0.10 25.98
C LEU A 68 17.03 -1.39 25.61
N SER A 69 18.02 -2.25 25.88
CA SER A 69 17.89 -3.69 25.63
C SER A 69 16.80 -4.34 26.48
N ALA A 70 16.67 -3.96 27.75
CA ALA A 70 15.59 -4.43 28.61
C ALA A 70 14.22 -3.92 28.11
N SER A 71 14.14 -2.66 27.68
CA SER A 71 12.94 -2.07 27.09
C SER A 71 12.52 -2.80 25.81
N ASN A 72 13.46 -3.06 24.89
CA ASN A 72 13.22 -3.85 23.67
C ASN A 72 12.71 -5.26 24.00
N HIS A 73 13.28 -5.93 25.00
CA HIS A 73 12.78 -7.23 25.45
C HIS A 73 11.31 -7.16 25.91
N MET A 74 10.95 -6.12 26.66
CA MET A 74 9.57 -5.92 27.09
C MET A 74 8.63 -5.59 25.92
N VAL A 75 9.09 -4.86 24.90
CA VAL A 75 8.35 -4.67 23.65
C VAL A 75 8.12 -6.00 22.94
N ASP A 76 9.14 -6.83 22.79
CA ASP A 76 9.02 -8.15 22.14
C ASP A 76 8.03 -9.06 22.87
N LEU A 77 8.06 -9.05 24.21
CA LEU A 77 7.05 -9.75 25.02
C LEU A 77 5.66 -9.18 24.77
N GLY A 78 5.52 -7.86 24.71
CA GLY A 78 4.25 -7.20 24.40
C GLY A 78 3.65 -7.68 23.08
N PHE A 79 4.46 -7.72 22.01
CA PHE A 79 4.02 -8.26 20.71
C PHE A 79 3.66 -9.74 20.77
N LYS A 80 4.42 -10.58 21.51
CA LYS A 80 4.06 -12.00 21.71
C LYS A 80 2.68 -12.18 22.34
N TYR A 81 2.31 -11.35 23.32
CA TYR A 81 0.97 -11.38 23.92
C TYR A 81 -0.10 -10.81 22.98
N LEU A 82 0.22 -9.72 22.27
CA LEU A 82 -0.67 -9.12 21.27
C LEU A 82 -1.05 -10.12 20.19
N TYR A 83 -0.09 -10.85 19.62
CA TYR A 83 -0.35 -11.88 18.60
C TYR A 83 -1.14 -13.09 19.11
N ARG A 84 -1.23 -13.27 20.45
CA ARG A 84 -2.09 -14.27 21.09
C ARG A 84 -3.48 -13.72 21.44
N GLY A 85 -3.74 -12.44 21.17
CA GLY A 85 -4.98 -11.75 21.52
C GLY A 85 -5.06 -11.24 22.97
N ASP A 86 -4.00 -11.41 23.76
CA ASP A 86 -3.95 -10.90 25.15
C ASP A 86 -3.49 -9.43 25.16
N LEU A 87 -4.43 -8.54 24.78
CA LEU A 87 -4.16 -7.11 24.66
C LEU A 87 -3.83 -6.46 26.01
N LYS A 88 -4.39 -6.97 27.11
CA LYS A 88 -4.15 -6.42 28.45
C LYS A 88 -2.73 -6.68 28.91
N THR A 89 -2.26 -7.92 28.79
CA THR A 89 -0.87 -8.25 29.13
C THR A 89 0.09 -7.55 28.17
N ALA A 90 -0.24 -7.46 26.88
CA ALA A 90 0.57 -6.73 25.91
C ALA A 90 0.75 -5.25 26.31
N MET A 91 -0.33 -4.54 26.63
CA MET A 91 -0.27 -3.15 27.12
C MET A 91 0.59 -3.04 28.39
N SER A 92 0.45 -3.98 29.33
CA SER A 92 1.29 -4.00 30.54
C SER A 92 2.78 -4.15 30.21
N ARG A 93 3.14 -4.96 29.21
CA ARG A 93 4.54 -5.14 28.79
C ARG A 93 5.10 -3.90 28.10
N PHE A 94 4.31 -3.24 27.24
CA PHE A 94 4.70 -1.95 26.64
C PHE A 94 4.86 -0.85 27.70
N ASN A 95 3.98 -0.82 28.70
CA ASN A 95 4.09 0.08 29.84
C ASN A 95 5.36 -0.17 30.67
N GLN A 96 5.75 -1.43 30.87
CA GLN A 96 7.02 -1.78 31.51
C GLN A 96 8.23 -1.38 30.67
N ALA A 97 8.16 -1.53 29.34
CA ALA A 97 9.18 -1.04 28.43
C ALA A 97 9.38 0.49 28.58
N TYR A 98 8.30 1.25 28.76
CA TYR A 98 8.34 2.68 29.04
C TYR A 98 8.98 3.04 30.37
N LEU A 99 8.80 2.23 31.42
CA LEU A 99 9.49 2.45 32.70
C LEU A 99 11.00 2.25 32.58
N LEU A 100 11.42 1.34 31.71
CA LEU A 100 12.83 1.03 31.51
C LEU A 100 13.52 2.11 30.68
N ASP A 101 12.95 2.46 29.53
CA ASP A 101 13.49 3.49 28.64
C ASP A 101 12.36 4.23 27.91
N ASN A 102 12.02 5.43 28.38
CA ASN A 102 10.98 6.25 27.77
C ASN A 102 11.38 6.90 26.43
N LYS A 103 12.63 6.72 25.98
CA LYS A 103 13.11 7.16 24.66
C LYS A 103 13.15 6.03 23.64
N ASN A 104 12.61 4.86 23.95
CA ASN A 104 12.48 3.78 22.99
C ASN A 104 11.23 3.99 22.11
N SER A 105 11.43 4.33 20.82
CA SER A 105 10.33 4.56 19.86
C SER A 105 9.43 3.33 19.67
N ASN A 106 9.97 2.11 19.81
CA ASN A 106 9.21 0.85 19.65
C ASN A 106 8.11 0.66 20.70
N ILE A 107 8.13 1.39 21.81
CA ILE A 107 7.03 1.39 22.79
C ILE A 107 5.75 1.92 22.13
N TYR A 108 5.89 3.00 21.37
CA TYR A 108 4.78 3.67 20.70
C TYR A 108 4.29 2.87 19.49
N TRP A 109 5.18 2.10 18.85
CA TRP A 109 4.78 1.04 17.93
C TRP A 109 3.82 0.05 18.63
N GLY A 110 4.19 -0.45 19.81
CA GLY A 110 3.36 -1.34 20.61
C GLY A 110 2.01 -0.74 21.03
N TYR A 111 2.00 0.49 21.53
CA TYR A 111 0.75 1.18 21.89
C TYR A 111 -0.16 1.38 20.68
N GLY A 112 0.39 1.81 19.54
CA GLY A 112 -0.39 1.98 18.32
C GLY A 112 -0.96 0.67 17.79
N ALA A 113 -0.23 -0.45 17.94
CA ALA A 113 -0.69 -1.78 17.56
C ALA A 113 -1.88 -2.26 18.41
N ILE A 114 -1.93 -1.92 19.70
CA ILE A 114 -3.11 -2.20 20.56
C ILE A 114 -4.34 -1.47 20.02
N TYR A 115 -4.22 -0.18 19.73
CA TYR A 115 -5.34 0.59 19.19
C TYR A 115 -5.76 0.10 17.80
N MET A 116 -4.81 -0.33 16.96
CA MET A 116 -5.12 -1.01 15.70
C MET A 116 -5.94 -2.29 15.89
N ALA A 117 -5.62 -3.11 16.88
CA ALA A 117 -6.38 -4.33 17.17
C ALA A 117 -7.85 -4.03 17.54
N PHE A 118 -8.12 -2.84 18.07
CA PHE A 118 -9.47 -2.34 18.34
C PHE A 118 -10.11 -1.56 17.17
N GLY A 119 -9.42 -1.41 16.04
CA GLY A 119 -9.87 -0.59 14.92
C GLY A 119 -9.87 0.92 15.20
N GLN A 120 -9.16 1.36 16.24
CA GLN A 120 -9.09 2.76 16.68
C GLN A 120 -7.95 3.46 15.95
N TYR A 121 -8.22 3.84 14.70
CA TYR A 121 -7.20 4.32 13.78
C TYR A 121 -6.59 5.67 14.19
N GLU A 122 -7.38 6.58 14.77
CA GLU A 122 -6.88 7.89 15.21
C GLU A 122 -5.93 7.76 16.40
N GLU A 123 -6.33 7.02 17.42
CA GLU A 123 -5.54 6.73 18.62
C GLU A 123 -4.25 6.01 18.25
N SER A 124 -4.31 5.07 17.30
CA SER A 124 -3.13 4.39 16.77
C SER A 124 -2.13 5.37 16.13
N ARG A 125 -2.60 6.24 15.24
CA ARG A 125 -1.75 7.26 14.58
C ARG A 125 -1.14 8.24 15.56
N ASN A 126 -1.86 8.61 16.61
CA ASN A 126 -1.32 9.48 17.65
C ASN A 126 -0.10 8.84 18.32
N GLN A 127 -0.16 7.54 18.63
CA GLN A 127 1.00 6.83 19.17
C GLN A 127 2.15 6.78 18.16
N TYR A 128 1.87 6.39 16.90
CA TYR A 128 2.90 6.33 15.87
C TYR A 128 3.57 7.68 15.61
N THR A 129 2.80 8.78 15.65
CA THR A 129 3.33 10.14 15.51
C THR A 129 4.34 10.44 16.64
N THR A 130 3.99 10.16 17.90
CA THR A 130 4.94 10.32 19.02
C THR A 130 6.16 9.41 18.90
N GLY A 131 5.99 8.17 18.41
CA GLY A 131 7.13 7.28 18.18
C GLY A 131 8.09 7.79 17.10
N LEU A 132 7.55 8.39 16.02
CA LEU A 132 8.34 8.98 14.94
C LEU A 132 8.99 10.32 15.31
N GLU A 133 8.48 11.03 16.33
CA GLU A 133 9.17 12.19 16.93
C GLU A 133 10.47 11.76 17.63
N ILE A 134 10.54 10.53 18.13
CA ILE A 134 11.72 9.96 18.79
C ILE A 134 12.69 9.38 17.74
N ASP A 135 12.17 8.61 16.79
CA ASP A 135 12.92 8.02 15.69
C ASP A 135 12.12 8.09 14.40
N SER A 136 12.43 9.08 13.57
CA SER A 136 11.72 9.36 12.32
C SER A 136 11.90 8.29 11.25
N ASN A 137 12.88 7.40 11.40
CA ASN A 137 13.19 6.32 10.45
C ASN A 137 12.80 4.94 10.98
N ASN A 138 12.03 4.85 12.06
CA ASN A 138 11.56 3.57 12.56
C ASN A 138 10.62 2.91 11.53
N ASP A 139 11.11 1.89 10.83
CA ASP A 139 10.40 1.25 9.72
C ASP A 139 9.18 0.46 10.19
N ASN A 140 9.21 -0.14 11.39
CA ASN A 140 8.05 -0.82 11.96
C ASN A 140 6.88 0.15 12.20
N ILE A 141 7.17 1.33 12.76
CA ILE A 141 6.15 2.37 12.97
C ILE A 141 5.63 2.86 11.63
N LEU A 142 6.50 3.19 10.67
CA LEU A 142 6.08 3.66 9.34
C LEU A 142 5.23 2.62 8.60
N ILE A 143 5.57 1.33 8.70
CA ILE A 143 4.80 0.21 8.13
C ILE A 143 3.41 0.14 8.74
N ASP A 144 3.30 0.16 10.07
CA ASP A 144 2.01 0.01 10.74
C ASP A 144 1.16 1.28 10.64
N TYR A 145 1.78 2.46 10.58
CA TYR A 145 1.10 3.72 10.27
C TYR A 145 0.51 3.68 8.85
N GLY A 146 1.29 3.27 7.85
CA GLY A 146 0.76 3.05 6.50
C GLY A 146 -0.35 2.00 6.46
N THR A 147 -0.25 0.96 7.29
CA THR A 147 -1.29 -0.07 7.44
C THR A 147 -2.57 0.47 8.06
N THR A 148 -2.48 1.40 9.01
CA THR A 148 -3.64 2.10 9.58
C THR A 148 -4.43 2.85 8.50
N TYR A 149 -3.72 3.60 7.66
CA TYR A 149 -4.36 4.29 6.53
C TYR A 149 -4.97 3.32 5.52
N LEU A 150 -4.31 2.19 5.26
CA LEU A 150 -4.87 1.15 4.40
C LEU A 150 -6.14 0.51 5.00
N GLY A 151 -6.21 0.36 6.33
CA GLY A 151 -7.42 -0.07 7.03
C GLY A 151 -8.58 0.92 6.87
N GLU A 152 -8.31 2.21 7.02
CA GLU A 152 -9.32 3.24 6.76
C GLU A 152 -9.75 3.29 5.29
N PHE A 153 -8.83 3.10 4.35
CA PHE A 153 -9.16 3.00 2.93
C PHE A 153 -10.24 1.93 2.69
N TYR A 154 -10.07 0.72 3.26
CA TYR A 154 -11.08 -0.34 3.12
C TYR A 154 -12.40 -0.03 3.84
N ASN A 155 -12.37 0.74 4.94
CA ASN A 155 -13.60 1.19 5.59
C ASN A 155 -14.38 2.21 4.75
N TYR A 156 -13.68 3.06 4.00
CA TYR A 156 -14.31 4.12 3.23
C TYR A 156 -14.60 3.77 1.77
N ILE A 157 -13.98 2.73 1.19
CA ILE A 157 -14.07 2.48 -0.26
C ILE A 157 -15.49 2.33 -0.80
N GLN A 158 -16.43 1.83 0.02
CA GLN A 158 -17.83 1.66 -0.37
C GLN A 158 -18.72 2.86 -0.03
N THR A 159 -18.29 3.75 0.86
CA THR A 159 -19.12 4.82 1.44
C THR A 159 -18.68 6.22 1.05
N ASP A 160 -17.37 6.43 0.88
CA ASP A 160 -16.75 7.71 0.53
C ASP A 160 -15.48 7.46 -0.28
N SER A 161 -15.63 7.40 -1.61
CA SER A 161 -14.53 7.10 -2.52
C SER A 161 -13.42 8.15 -2.50
N LYS A 162 -13.76 9.43 -2.25
CA LYS A 162 -12.78 10.52 -2.16
C LYS A 162 -11.93 10.37 -0.91
N LYS A 163 -12.57 10.10 0.23
CA LYS A 163 -11.85 9.84 1.49
C LYS A 163 -11.02 8.56 1.38
N ALA A 164 -11.57 7.49 0.81
CA ALA A 164 -10.82 6.27 0.55
C ALA A 164 -9.56 6.56 -0.28
N HIS A 165 -9.69 7.27 -1.40
CA HIS A 165 -8.54 7.63 -2.23
C HIS A 165 -7.48 8.41 -1.45
N SER A 166 -7.88 9.41 -0.66
CA SER A 166 -6.96 10.14 0.23
C SER A 166 -6.23 9.21 1.20
N LYS A 167 -6.93 8.25 1.81
CA LYS A 167 -6.31 7.27 2.73
C LYS A 167 -5.39 6.30 2.03
N LEU A 168 -5.66 5.95 0.77
CA LEU A 168 -4.74 5.16 -0.03
C LEU A 168 -3.44 5.91 -0.32
N GLU A 169 -3.51 7.22 -0.63
CA GLU A 169 -2.31 8.05 -0.85
C GLU A 169 -1.53 8.24 0.46
N ASP A 170 -2.20 8.51 1.60
CA ASP A 170 -1.56 8.57 2.92
C ASP A 170 -0.81 7.26 3.24
N ALA A 171 -1.40 6.10 2.91
CA ALA A 171 -0.77 4.80 3.08
C ALA A 171 0.48 4.64 2.22
N ILE A 172 0.41 5.02 0.93
CA ILE A 172 1.55 4.96 0.00
C ILE A 172 2.69 5.85 0.50
N GLU A 173 2.40 7.05 1.00
CA GLU A 173 3.41 7.97 1.54
C GLU A 173 4.18 7.29 2.69
N LYS A 174 3.48 6.82 3.73
CA LYS A 174 4.14 6.22 4.91
C LYS A 174 4.88 4.93 4.58
N LEU A 175 4.31 4.09 3.72
CA LEU A 175 4.98 2.85 3.30
C LEU A 175 6.19 3.11 2.41
N THR A 176 6.17 4.19 1.62
CA THR A 176 7.34 4.63 0.84
C THR A 176 8.45 5.10 1.77
N SER A 177 8.14 5.91 2.78
CA SER A 177 9.10 6.30 3.81
C SER A 177 9.65 5.08 4.56
N ALA A 178 8.81 4.09 4.88
CA ALA A 178 9.26 2.85 5.51
C ALA A 178 10.25 2.08 4.62
N TYR A 179 9.93 1.95 3.32
CA TYR A 179 10.79 1.30 2.35
C TYR A 179 12.11 2.05 2.16
N GLN A 180 12.12 3.39 2.24
CA GLN A 180 13.34 4.19 2.19
C GLN A 180 14.19 4.02 3.45
N ALA A 181 13.58 3.98 4.63
CA ALA A 181 14.26 3.78 5.90
C ALA A 181 14.89 2.38 6.00
N ASN A 182 14.17 1.34 5.56
CA ASN A 182 14.67 -0.03 5.54
C ASN A 182 14.24 -0.78 4.26
N PRO A 183 15.01 -0.67 3.16
CA PRO A 183 14.70 -1.35 1.90
C PRO A 183 14.75 -2.88 1.97
N LYS A 184 15.30 -3.45 3.07
CA LYS A 184 15.41 -4.89 3.28
C LYS A 184 14.22 -5.46 4.04
N ASN A 185 13.31 -4.64 4.55
CA ASN A 185 12.10 -5.11 5.19
C ASN A 185 11.07 -5.54 4.13
N PRO A 186 10.76 -6.85 4.00
CA PRO A 186 9.83 -7.31 2.98
C PRO A 186 8.42 -6.75 3.15
N ASN A 187 8.00 -6.44 4.37
CA ASN A 187 6.62 -6.02 4.67
C ASN A 187 6.27 -4.66 4.05
N ALA A 188 7.22 -3.71 4.00
CA ALA A 188 7.00 -2.41 3.36
C ALA A 188 6.70 -2.60 1.86
N SER A 189 7.54 -3.35 1.15
CA SER A 189 7.33 -3.64 -0.27
C SER A 189 6.04 -4.44 -0.53
N TYR A 190 5.69 -5.40 0.32
CA TYR A 190 4.42 -6.13 0.19
C TYR A 190 3.21 -5.20 0.30
N LYS A 191 3.17 -4.32 1.31
CA LYS A 191 2.06 -3.39 1.50
C LYS A 191 2.01 -2.32 0.42
N LEU A 192 3.15 -1.87 -0.11
CA LEU A 192 3.19 -1.01 -1.30
C LEU A 192 2.56 -1.70 -2.50
N SER A 193 2.86 -2.99 -2.72
CA SER A 193 2.20 -3.77 -3.77
C SER A 193 0.67 -3.74 -3.66
N ILE A 194 0.15 -3.93 -2.45
CA ILE A 194 -1.30 -3.87 -2.18
C ILE A 194 -1.85 -2.46 -2.48
N CYS A 195 -1.14 -1.42 -2.07
CA CYS A 195 -1.57 -0.04 -2.32
C CYS A 195 -1.61 0.28 -3.81
N TYR A 196 -0.57 -0.08 -4.57
CA TYR A 196 -0.53 0.15 -6.01
C TYR A 196 -1.55 -0.69 -6.77
N LEU A 197 -1.87 -1.90 -6.31
CA LEU A 197 -2.95 -2.69 -6.90
C LEU A 197 -4.30 -1.97 -6.74
N ASN A 198 -4.57 -1.41 -5.55
CA ASN A 198 -5.77 -0.62 -5.29
C ASN A 198 -5.79 0.72 -6.05
N LYS A 199 -4.61 1.29 -6.33
CA LYS A 199 -4.43 2.45 -7.22
C LYS A 199 -4.57 2.11 -8.71
N LYS A 200 -4.82 0.83 -9.04
CA LYS A 200 -4.86 0.31 -10.43
C LYS A 200 -3.55 0.55 -11.20
N ASN A 201 -2.42 0.58 -10.48
CA ASN A 201 -1.09 0.65 -11.07
C ASN A 201 -0.43 -0.73 -10.99
N CYS A 202 -0.77 -1.60 -11.94
CA CYS A 202 -0.26 -2.97 -11.99
C CYS A 202 1.24 -3.08 -12.23
N GLN A 203 1.88 -2.09 -12.85
CA GLN A 203 3.33 -2.07 -13.04
C GLN A 203 4.03 -1.98 -11.69
N GLU A 204 3.66 -0.99 -10.87
CA GLU A 204 4.25 -0.82 -9.54
C GLU A 204 3.84 -1.92 -8.57
N ALA A 205 2.58 -2.39 -8.64
CA ALA A 205 2.13 -3.53 -7.83
C ALA A 205 3.03 -4.77 -8.07
N LYS A 206 3.20 -5.18 -9.33
CA LYS A 206 4.07 -6.30 -9.70
C LYS A 206 5.54 -6.07 -9.30
N ARG A 207 6.05 -4.84 -9.46
CA ARG A 207 7.41 -4.47 -9.08
C ARG A 207 7.66 -4.69 -7.59
N PHE A 208 6.78 -4.16 -6.75
CA PHE A 208 6.90 -4.24 -5.30
C PHE A 208 6.63 -5.65 -4.76
N LEU A 209 5.69 -6.39 -5.34
CA LEU A 209 5.51 -7.82 -5.03
C LEU A 209 6.81 -8.60 -5.28
N GLY A 210 7.42 -8.40 -6.44
CA GLY A 210 8.68 -9.06 -6.80
C GLY A 210 9.86 -8.69 -5.89
N ILE A 211 9.89 -7.46 -5.36
CA ILE A 211 10.86 -7.06 -4.32
C ILE A 211 10.61 -7.86 -3.04
N SER A 212 9.36 -7.89 -2.57
CA SER A 212 8.99 -8.61 -1.35
C SER A 212 9.28 -10.12 -1.44
N ASP A 213 9.08 -10.72 -2.61
CA ASP A 213 9.40 -12.13 -2.87
C ASP A 213 10.90 -12.41 -2.76
N ARG A 214 11.74 -11.55 -3.36
CA ARG A 214 13.20 -11.69 -3.29
C ARG A 214 13.74 -11.55 -1.86
N LEU A 215 13.03 -10.79 -1.02
CA LEU A 215 13.35 -10.62 0.39
C LEU A 215 12.80 -11.75 1.28
N GLY A 216 12.10 -12.75 0.71
CA GLY A 216 11.64 -13.93 1.44
C GLY A 216 10.42 -13.68 2.33
N ASN A 217 9.47 -12.85 1.90
CA ASN A 217 8.26 -12.58 2.69
C ASN A 217 7.34 -13.81 2.78
N GLY A 218 7.30 -14.47 3.93
CA GLY A 218 6.40 -15.59 4.19
C GLY A 218 4.92 -15.22 4.34
N ASN A 219 4.57 -13.93 4.42
CA ASN A 219 3.20 -13.48 4.65
C ASN A 219 2.41 -13.21 3.35
N ILE A 220 3.04 -13.38 2.17
CA ILE A 220 2.36 -13.19 0.89
C ILE A 220 1.44 -14.39 0.65
N THR A 221 0.14 -14.15 0.62
CA THR A 221 -0.85 -15.21 0.42
C THR A 221 -1.05 -15.52 -1.06
N GLU A 222 -1.37 -16.78 -1.35
CA GLU A 222 -1.77 -17.20 -2.70
C GLU A 222 -3.04 -16.49 -3.16
N SER A 223 -3.95 -16.16 -2.23
CA SER A 223 -5.14 -15.34 -2.49
C SER A 223 -4.77 -13.98 -3.09
N TYR A 224 -3.81 -13.29 -2.48
CA TYR A 224 -3.34 -11.99 -2.99
C TYR A 224 -2.67 -12.12 -4.36
N ARG A 225 -1.87 -13.17 -4.59
CA ARG A 225 -1.24 -13.39 -5.91
C ARG A 225 -2.29 -13.58 -7.00
N ASN A 226 -3.33 -14.36 -6.71
CA ASN A 226 -4.44 -14.58 -7.63
C ASN A 226 -5.24 -13.30 -7.88
N GLU A 227 -5.54 -12.53 -6.83
CA GLU A 227 -6.22 -11.24 -6.96
C GLU A 227 -5.40 -10.27 -7.84
N LEU A 228 -4.10 -10.15 -7.58
CA LEU A 228 -3.21 -9.32 -8.38
C LEU A 228 -3.17 -9.79 -9.83
N SER A 229 -3.06 -11.09 -10.08
CA SER A 229 -3.09 -11.64 -11.43
C SER A 229 -4.40 -11.31 -12.16
N GLN A 230 -5.54 -11.54 -11.52
CA GLN A 230 -6.87 -11.28 -12.11
C GLN A 230 -7.10 -9.79 -12.39
N LYS A 231 -6.87 -8.93 -11.40
CA LYS A 231 -7.02 -7.47 -11.53
C LYS A 231 -6.03 -6.86 -12.51
N CYS A 232 -4.85 -7.47 -12.67
CA CYS A 232 -3.87 -7.03 -13.65
C CYS A 232 -4.04 -7.64 -15.03
N ALA A 233 -4.73 -8.77 -15.17
CA ALA A 233 -5.11 -9.34 -16.46
C ALA A 233 -6.27 -8.56 -17.12
N SER A 234 -7.12 -7.92 -16.33
CA SER A 234 -8.11 -6.94 -16.85
C SER A 234 -7.50 -5.58 -17.16
N GLN A 235 -6.30 -5.28 -16.62
CA GLN A 235 -5.53 -4.06 -16.90
C GLN A 235 -4.37 -4.27 -17.88
N THR A 236 -4.09 -5.50 -18.32
CA THR A 236 -3.34 -5.70 -19.55
C THR A 236 -4.24 -5.18 -20.66
N ASN A 237 -4.05 -3.91 -21.01
CA ASN A 237 -4.53 -3.35 -22.27
C ASN A 237 -4.10 -4.33 -23.33
N ASN A 238 -5.01 -5.17 -23.81
CA ASN A 238 -4.74 -6.01 -24.96
C ASN A 238 -4.80 -5.07 -26.16
N CYS A 239 -3.70 -4.35 -26.39
CA CYS A 239 -3.60 -3.36 -27.45
C CYS A 239 -3.60 -4.00 -28.84
N SER A 240 -3.76 -5.33 -28.96
CA SER A 240 -3.87 -6.04 -30.24
C SER A 240 -4.93 -5.43 -31.15
N SER A 241 -6.07 -5.01 -30.61
CA SER A 241 -7.17 -4.38 -31.36
C SER A 241 -6.80 -3.03 -31.97
N VAL A 242 -5.77 -2.35 -31.47
CA VAL A 242 -5.37 -0.99 -31.90
C VAL A 242 -3.98 -0.94 -32.54
N LYS A 243 -3.34 -2.10 -32.78
CA LYS A 243 -2.03 -2.15 -33.45
C LYS A 243 -2.10 -1.87 -34.95
N VAL A 244 -3.26 -2.08 -35.56
CA VAL A 244 -3.54 -1.89 -36.99
C VAL A 244 -4.95 -1.33 -37.11
N GLY A 245 -5.15 -0.36 -37.99
CA GLY A 245 -6.47 0.23 -38.19
C GLY A 245 -6.40 1.65 -38.73
N SER A 246 -7.57 2.25 -38.82
CA SER A 246 -7.76 3.67 -39.11
C SER A 246 -8.16 4.37 -37.83
N PHE A 247 -7.54 5.52 -37.59
CA PHE A 247 -7.75 6.29 -36.38
C PHE A 247 -7.75 7.78 -36.69
N LYS A 248 -8.13 8.58 -35.70
CA LYS A 248 -7.89 10.01 -35.71
C LYS A 248 -7.55 10.56 -34.34
N THR A 249 -6.84 11.67 -34.34
CA THR A 249 -6.67 12.54 -33.17
C THR A 249 -7.28 13.89 -33.48
N VAL A 250 -7.82 14.53 -32.43
CA VAL A 250 -8.35 15.88 -32.50
C VAL A 250 -7.80 16.63 -31.29
N ASP A 251 -7.07 17.71 -31.54
CA ASP A 251 -6.62 18.63 -30.49
C ASP A 251 -6.73 20.08 -30.96
N ASP A 252 -6.83 21.00 -30.01
CA ASP A 252 -7.12 22.41 -30.27
C ASP A 252 -6.01 23.13 -31.06
N TRP A 253 -4.79 22.58 -31.06
CA TRP A 253 -3.63 23.23 -31.70
C TRP A 253 -3.36 22.68 -33.10
N SER A 254 -3.36 21.36 -33.24
CA SER A 254 -3.05 20.66 -34.49
C SER A 254 -4.30 20.33 -35.31
N GLY A 255 -5.52 20.47 -34.77
CA GLY A 255 -6.73 20.12 -35.48
C GLY A 255 -6.91 18.60 -35.64
N GLU A 256 -7.58 18.19 -36.72
CA GLU A 256 -7.80 16.76 -37.00
C GLU A 256 -6.61 16.15 -37.75
N THR A 257 -6.02 15.10 -37.18
CA THR A 257 -5.02 14.27 -37.85
C THR A 257 -5.58 12.88 -38.10
N LEU A 258 -5.65 12.47 -39.35
CA LEU A 258 -6.07 11.15 -39.78
C LEU A 258 -4.89 10.19 -39.80
N ILE A 259 -5.10 8.99 -39.26
CA ILE A 259 -4.04 8.01 -39.04
C ILE A 259 -4.45 6.68 -39.69
N THR A 260 -3.58 6.12 -40.52
CA THR A 260 -3.72 4.73 -41.00
C THR A 260 -2.50 3.94 -40.56
N ARG A 261 -2.68 2.97 -39.65
CA ARG A 261 -1.60 2.15 -39.09
C ARG A 261 -1.64 0.74 -39.63
N THR A 262 -0.49 0.26 -40.03
CA THR A 262 -0.21 -1.15 -40.37
C THR A 262 0.84 -1.71 -39.42
N LYS A 263 1.14 -3.01 -39.54
CA LYS A 263 2.22 -3.64 -38.74
C LYS A 263 3.60 -3.00 -38.91
N LYS A 264 3.86 -2.32 -40.04
CA LYS A 264 5.20 -1.79 -40.39
C LYS A 264 5.27 -0.27 -40.42
N TYR A 265 4.16 0.38 -40.78
CA TYR A 265 4.13 1.82 -41.03
C TYR A 265 2.80 2.44 -40.58
N GLN A 266 2.86 3.71 -40.24
CA GLN A 266 1.74 4.59 -39.98
C GLN A 266 1.78 5.73 -41.00
N ILE A 267 0.64 6.11 -41.55
CA ILE A 267 0.49 7.31 -42.37
C ILE A 267 -0.35 8.29 -41.57
N GLU A 268 0.17 9.50 -41.39
CA GLU A 268 -0.54 10.61 -40.75
C GLU A 268 -0.79 11.69 -41.78
N GLU A 269 -2.03 12.16 -41.85
CA GLU A 269 -2.45 13.25 -42.73
C GLU A 269 -3.19 14.30 -41.93
N ASN A 270 -2.72 15.54 -42.05
CA ASN A 270 -3.42 16.70 -41.54
C ASN A 270 -3.56 17.71 -42.67
N LYS A 271 -4.79 17.93 -43.10
CA LYS A 271 -5.08 18.79 -44.25
C LYS A 271 -4.99 20.26 -43.90
N GLU A 272 -5.30 20.62 -42.66
CA GLU A 272 -5.25 22.01 -42.18
C GLU A 272 -3.81 22.51 -42.10
N HIS A 273 -2.90 21.66 -41.62
CA HIS A 273 -1.47 21.95 -41.53
C HIS A 273 -0.66 21.49 -42.75
N GLY A 274 -1.33 20.94 -43.77
CA GLY A 274 -0.71 20.65 -45.07
C GLY A 274 0.40 19.60 -45.04
N TYR A 275 0.30 18.56 -44.23
CA TYR A 275 1.28 17.47 -44.20
C TYR A 275 0.66 16.09 -44.40
N LYS A 276 1.44 15.19 -45.01
CA LYS A 276 1.15 13.76 -45.07
C LYS A 276 2.42 12.96 -44.92
N LEU A 277 2.65 12.40 -43.74
CA LEU A 277 3.89 11.71 -43.41
C LEU A 277 3.70 10.21 -43.36
N LYS A 278 4.68 9.47 -43.88
CA LYS A 278 4.83 8.04 -43.63
C LYS A 278 5.87 7.85 -42.53
N LEU A 279 5.46 7.18 -41.46
CA LEU A 279 6.28 6.88 -40.30
C LEU A 279 6.50 5.36 -40.20
N LYS A 280 7.71 4.93 -39.86
CA LYS A 280 8.02 3.55 -39.49
C LYS A 280 7.49 3.30 -38.08
N VAL A 281 6.75 2.21 -37.90
CA VAL A 281 6.24 1.76 -36.61
C VAL A 281 7.17 0.68 -36.06
N THR A 282 7.62 0.84 -34.81
CA THR A 282 8.41 -0.18 -34.10
C THR A 282 7.78 -0.44 -32.74
N TRP A 283 7.15 -1.59 -32.57
CA TRP A 283 6.59 -2.01 -31.28
C TRP A 283 7.71 -2.43 -30.32
N ILE A 284 7.74 -1.82 -29.14
CA ILE A 284 8.70 -2.13 -28.07
C ILE A 284 8.12 -3.22 -27.18
N ASP A 285 6.83 -3.11 -26.87
CA ASP A 285 6.06 -4.09 -26.10
C ASP A 285 4.62 -4.17 -26.65
N ASP A 286 3.67 -4.69 -25.85
CA ASP A 286 2.31 -4.86 -26.31
C ASP A 286 1.55 -3.55 -26.56
N CYS A 287 1.88 -2.47 -25.83
CA CYS A 287 1.18 -1.19 -25.87
C CYS A 287 2.09 0.02 -26.11
N THR A 288 3.40 -0.18 -26.19
CA THR A 288 4.39 0.87 -26.46
C THR A 288 4.98 0.71 -27.86
N TYR A 289 4.97 1.77 -28.64
CA TYR A 289 5.54 1.79 -29.99
C TYR A 289 6.24 3.12 -30.29
N GLN A 290 7.18 3.07 -31.23
CA GLN A 290 7.88 4.24 -31.75
C GLN A 290 7.47 4.56 -33.18
N LEU A 291 7.39 5.85 -33.47
CA LEU A 291 7.18 6.41 -34.80
C LEU A 291 8.40 7.20 -35.23
N LYS A 292 8.92 6.86 -36.41
CA LYS A 292 10.03 7.58 -37.06
C LYS A 292 9.63 8.00 -38.47
N PRO A 293 9.62 9.30 -38.82
CA PRO A 293 9.38 9.74 -40.19
C PRO A 293 10.35 9.08 -41.18
N ILE A 294 9.83 8.56 -42.29
CA ILE A 294 10.63 7.92 -43.35
C ILE A 294 10.32 8.46 -44.75
N LYS A 295 9.19 9.17 -44.93
CA LYS A 295 8.85 9.80 -46.21
C LYS A 295 7.79 10.89 -46.01
N ASP A 296 7.97 12.02 -46.66
CA ASP A 296 6.92 13.02 -46.90
C ASP A 296 6.18 12.63 -48.19
N LEU A 297 4.87 12.41 -48.08
CA LEU A 297 4.02 11.97 -49.19
C LEU A 297 3.41 13.13 -49.97
N LEU A 298 3.45 14.37 -49.46
CA LEU A 298 3.06 15.57 -50.21
C LEU A 298 4.26 16.17 -50.95
N ASN A 299 5.42 16.27 -50.30
CA ASN A 299 6.62 16.85 -50.88
C ASN A 299 7.68 15.78 -51.16
N SER A 300 7.41 14.92 -52.13
CA SER A 300 8.28 13.79 -52.49
C SER A 300 9.72 14.17 -52.92
N SER A 301 9.95 15.45 -53.23
CA SER A 301 11.26 16.03 -53.60
C SER A 301 12.06 16.54 -52.41
N SER A 302 11.44 16.69 -51.23
CA SER A 302 12.11 17.10 -49.99
C SER A 302 12.92 15.93 -49.44
N SER A 303 14.23 16.13 -49.27
CA SER A 303 15.13 15.13 -48.66
C SER A 303 15.21 15.25 -47.13
N GLU A 304 14.69 16.34 -46.56
CA GLU A 304 14.79 16.62 -45.13
C GLU A 304 13.49 16.23 -44.42
N LEU A 305 13.58 15.17 -43.61
CA LEU A 305 12.49 14.69 -42.76
C LEU A 305 12.72 15.14 -41.32
N PRO A 306 11.65 15.32 -40.52
CA PRO A 306 11.80 15.55 -39.09
C PRO A 306 12.63 14.43 -38.46
N LYS A 307 13.68 14.79 -37.71
CA LYS A 307 14.54 13.86 -36.99
C LYS A 307 13.92 13.32 -35.69
N MET A 308 12.70 13.78 -35.38
CA MET A 308 11.94 13.42 -34.20
C MET A 308 11.55 11.94 -34.22
N ILE A 309 11.77 11.26 -33.08
CA ILE A 309 11.25 9.93 -32.80
C ILE A 309 10.22 10.09 -31.70
N LEU A 310 8.97 9.76 -32.02
CA LEU A 310 7.87 9.78 -31.05
C LEU A 310 7.78 8.40 -30.39
N THR A 311 7.75 8.36 -29.06
CA THR A 311 7.43 7.14 -28.29
C THR A 311 6.01 7.28 -27.76
N CYS A 312 5.13 6.37 -28.14
CA CYS A 312 3.73 6.36 -27.75
C CYS A 312 3.46 5.15 -26.84
N LYS A 313 2.91 5.39 -25.66
CA LYS A 313 2.46 4.35 -24.71
C LYS A 313 0.95 4.41 -24.57
N ILE A 314 0.26 3.37 -25.00
CA ILE A 314 -1.19 3.22 -24.82
C ILE A 314 -1.45 2.86 -23.36
N ILE A 315 -2.12 3.78 -22.65
CA ILE A 315 -2.37 3.66 -21.20
C ILE A 315 -3.77 3.16 -20.88
N GLU A 316 -4.73 3.28 -21.81
CA GLU A 316 -6.10 2.83 -21.61
C GLU A 316 -6.77 2.53 -22.96
N ILE A 317 -7.51 1.43 -23.07
CA ILE A 317 -8.44 1.16 -24.18
C ILE A 317 -9.84 1.59 -23.74
N ILE A 318 -10.52 2.39 -24.56
CA ILE A 318 -11.86 2.93 -24.33
C ILE A 318 -12.81 2.47 -25.45
N GLU A 319 -14.11 2.66 -25.27
CA GLU A 319 -15.15 2.15 -26.18
C GLU A 319 -14.95 2.59 -27.64
N ASP A 320 -14.55 3.84 -27.87
CA ASP A 320 -14.35 4.44 -29.19
C ASP A 320 -12.87 4.59 -29.59
N GLY A 321 -11.95 3.97 -28.85
CA GLY A 321 -10.53 4.04 -29.17
C GLY A 321 -9.61 3.81 -27.98
N TYR A 322 -8.65 4.70 -27.77
CA TYR A 322 -7.66 4.54 -26.69
C TYR A 322 -7.04 5.87 -26.26
N ILE A 323 -6.52 5.90 -25.03
CA ILE A 323 -5.71 7.00 -24.51
C ILE A 323 -4.24 6.60 -24.57
N GLN A 324 -3.40 7.49 -25.09
CA GLN A 324 -1.95 7.31 -25.11
C GLN A 324 -1.23 8.50 -24.48
N VAL A 325 -0.03 8.22 -23.98
CA VAL A 325 0.97 9.24 -23.61
C VAL A 325 2.09 9.19 -24.63
N SER A 326 2.50 10.35 -25.14
CA SER A 326 3.57 10.47 -26.13
C SER A 326 4.70 11.38 -25.66
N THR A 327 5.94 11.01 -25.97
CA THR A 327 7.15 11.80 -25.71
C THR A 327 8.06 11.80 -26.94
N THR A 328 8.97 12.76 -27.03
CA THR A 328 9.95 12.83 -28.13
C THR A 328 11.35 12.50 -27.62
N ASN A 329 12.25 12.13 -28.52
CA ASN A 329 13.66 11.90 -28.18
C ASN A 329 14.42 13.18 -27.78
N SER A 330 13.87 14.36 -28.05
CA SER A 330 14.49 15.66 -27.74
C SER A 330 13.84 16.40 -26.57
N ASP A 331 12.62 16.00 -26.18
CA ASP A 331 11.83 16.63 -25.13
C ASP A 331 11.08 15.55 -24.33
N PRO A 332 11.37 15.41 -23.02
CA PRO A 332 10.72 14.42 -22.16
C PRO A 332 9.27 14.80 -21.77
N THR A 333 8.77 15.97 -22.18
CA THR A 333 7.40 16.40 -21.88
C THR A 333 6.38 15.39 -22.40
N GLU A 334 5.53 14.92 -21.50
CA GLU A 334 4.47 13.95 -21.81
C GLU A 334 3.22 14.65 -22.34
N ILE A 335 2.75 14.21 -23.49
CA ILE A 335 1.49 14.66 -24.08
C ILE A 335 0.48 13.53 -24.03
N VAL A 336 -0.65 13.76 -23.36
CA VAL A 336 -1.78 12.83 -23.32
C VAL A 336 -2.69 13.09 -24.50
N THR A 337 -3.01 12.05 -25.26
CA THR A 337 -3.84 12.14 -26.47
C THR A 337 -4.90 11.06 -26.47
N LYS A 338 -6.16 11.45 -26.70
CA LYS A 338 -7.23 10.53 -27.06
C LYS A 338 -7.16 10.22 -28.56
N VAL A 339 -7.06 8.95 -28.89
CA VAL A 339 -7.07 8.45 -30.27
C VAL A 339 -8.37 7.71 -30.50
N ILE A 340 -9.12 8.12 -31.53
CA ILE A 340 -10.44 7.59 -31.86
C ILE A 340 -10.28 6.59 -33.01
N VAL A 341 -10.91 5.42 -32.91
CA VAL A 341 -10.97 4.42 -33.99
C VAL A 341 -12.01 4.86 -35.02
N LEU A 342 -11.69 4.72 -36.31
CA LEU A 342 -12.55 5.10 -37.45
C LEU A 342 -13.24 3.90 -38.11
#